data_AF-A0A358Q1K2-F1
#
_entry.id   AF-A0A358Q1K2-F1
#
_cell.length_a   1.000
_cell.length_b   1.000
_cell.length_c   1.000
_cell.angle_alpha   90.00
_cell.angle_beta   90.00
_cell.angle_gamma   90.00
#
_symmetry.space_group_name_H-M   'P 1'
#
loop_
_entity.id
_entity.type
_entity.pdbx_description
1 polymer ?
#
loop_
_entity_poly.entity_id
_entity_poly.type
_entity_poly.pdbx_seq_one_letter_code
_entity_poly.pdbx_strand_id
1 'polypeptide(L)'
;MDLLVTPLMIMLEKKLEASALRQKVIANNLANVDTPGFKKSHVEFEDVLRQAQNKDRLSLHRTDTRHLDTSFINIQAIKARVIVDNSTTIRNDGNNVDIDNEMTELAKNGLDYQVFAQILGNKYSGRKKLITG
;
A
#
# COMPACT_ATOMS: atom_id res chain seq x y z
N MET A 1 20.69 -15.82 2.49
CA MET A 1 19.37 -15.69 1.85
C MET A 1 18.37 -16.40 2.73
N ASP A 2 17.63 -15.66 3.53
CA ASP A 2 16.68 -16.23 4.48
C ASP A 2 15.55 -16.93 3.72
N LEU A 3 15.57 -18.27 3.74
CA LEU A 3 14.58 -19.11 3.05
C LEU A 3 13.15 -18.89 3.58
N LEU A 4 13.02 -18.24 4.74
CA LEU A 4 11.77 -18.02 5.42
C LEU A 4 11.02 -16.81 4.88
N VAL A 5 11.71 -15.80 4.32
CA VAL A 5 11.10 -14.52 3.90
C VAL A 5 11.29 -14.26 2.40
N THR A 6 10.32 -14.70 1.60
CA THR A 6 10.31 -14.40 0.16
C THR A 6 9.90 -12.94 -0.12
N PRO A 7 10.46 -12.27 -1.15
CA PRO A 7 10.07 -10.90 -1.54
C PRO A 7 8.57 -10.71 -1.74
N LEU A 8 7.87 -11.72 -2.26
CA LEU A 8 6.42 -11.71 -2.45
C LEU A 8 5.65 -11.68 -1.13
N MET A 9 6.16 -12.32 -0.08
CA MET A 9 5.52 -12.29 1.23
C MET A 9 5.63 -10.92 1.86
N ILE A 10 6.81 -10.31 1.82
CA ILE A 10 7.02 -8.93 2.27
C ILE A 10 6.08 -7.99 1.50
N MET A 11 5.96 -8.17 0.19
CA MET A 11 5.05 -7.36 -0.63
C MET A 11 3.58 -7.52 -0.22
N LEU A 12 3.13 -8.74 0.10
CA LEU A 12 1.78 -9.00 0.58
C LEU A 12 1.53 -8.38 1.96
N GLU A 13 2.50 -8.47 2.87
CA GLU A 13 2.46 -7.79 4.17
C GLU A 13 2.33 -6.27 3.99
N LYS A 14 3.15 -5.66 3.10
CA LYS A 14 3.06 -4.23 2.78
C LYS A 14 1.72 -3.83 2.17
N LYS A 15 1.14 -4.67 1.30
CA LYS A 15 -0.20 -4.45 0.75
C LYS A 15 -1.28 -4.51 1.83
N LEU A 16 -1.18 -5.43 2.78
CA LEU A 16 -2.10 -5.51 3.93
C LEU A 16 -1.97 -4.30 4.85
N GLU A 17 -0.75 -3.85 5.16
CA GLU A 17 -0.49 -2.61 5.91
C GLU A 17 -1.13 -1.40 5.20
N ALA A 18 -0.91 -1.28 3.89
CA ALA A 18 -1.47 -0.19 3.08
C ALA A 18 -3.00 -0.23 3.04
N SER A 19 -3.59 -1.41 2.88
CA SER A 19 -5.05 -1.59 2.87
C SER A 19 -5.68 -1.27 4.23
N ALA A 20 -5.03 -1.66 5.33
CA ALA A 20 -5.47 -1.28 6.68
C ALA A 20 -5.40 0.23 6.91
N LEU A 21 -4.36 0.90 6.39
CA LEU A 21 -4.26 2.35 6.42
C LEU A 21 -5.35 3.01 5.58
N ARG A 22 -5.63 2.47 4.39
CA ARG A 22 -6.69 2.96 3.49
C ARG A 22 -8.06 2.86 4.14
N GLN A 23 -8.35 1.75 4.84
CA GLN A 23 -9.58 1.60 5.63
C GLN A 23 -9.75 2.73 6.65
N LYS A 24 -8.67 3.08 7.37
CA LYS A 24 -8.68 4.17 8.38
C LYS A 24 -8.92 5.54 7.75
N VAL A 25 -8.29 5.79 6.61
CA VAL A 25 -8.43 7.05 5.87
C VAL A 25 -9.85 7.21 5.33
N ILE A 26 -10.42 6.17 4.72
CA ILE A 26 -11.80 6.18 4.23
C ILE A 26 -12.78 6.39 5.39
N ALA A 27 -12.58 5.72 6.52
CA ALA A 27 -13.40 5.92 7.72
C ALA A 27 -13.33 7.37 8.23
N ASN A 28 -12.14 8.00 8.17
CA ASN A 28 -11.97 9.40 8.53
C ASN A 28 -12.68 10.35 7.55
N ASN A 29 -12.62 10.08 6.25
CA ASN A 29 -13.35 10.85 5.23
C ASN A 29 -14.86 10.75 5.47
N LEU A 30 -15.38 9.53 5.62
CA LEU A 30 -16.81 9.29 5.85
C LEU A 30 -17.31 9.97 7.12
N ALA A 31 -16.53 9.95 8.21
CA ALA A 31 -16.87 10.63 9.45
C ALA A 31 -16.95 12.17 9.31
N ASN A 32 -16.33 12.74 8.28
CA ASN A 32 -16.27 14.18 8.02
C ASN A 32 -16.99 14.60 6.74
N VAL A 33 -17.87 13.75 6.19
CA VAL A 33 -18.62 14.05 4.96
C VAL A 33 -19.55 15.25 5.10
N ASP A 34 -20.04 15.52 6.32
CA ASP A 34 -20.90 16.67 6.63
C ASP A 34 -20.13 17.84 7.28
N THR A 35 -18.80 17.75 7.37
CA THR A 35 -17.94 18.80 7.95
C THR A 35 -17.62 19.85 6.88
N PRO A 36 -18.09 21.10 7.00
CA PRO A 36 -17.80 22.15 6.01
C PRO A 36 -16.29 22.42 5.88
N GLY A 37 -15.83 22.63 4.65
CA GLY A 37 -14.41 22.90 4.36
C GLY A 37 -13.44 21.72 4.53
N PHE A 38 -13.93 20.52 4.87
CA PHE A 38 -13.07 19.34 5.02
C PHE A 38 -12.46 18.91 3.68
N LYS A 39 -11.23 18.41 3.73
CA LYS A 39 -10.48 17.91 2.56
C LYS A 39 -10.20 16.42 2.71
N LYS A 40 -10.74 15.63 1.79
CA LYS A 40 -10.56 14.18 1.74
C LYS A 40 -9.08 13.84 1.66
N SER A 41 -8.72 12.74 2.30
CA SER A 41 -7.39 12.17 2.20
C SER A 41 -7.45 10.83 1.48
N HIS A 42 -6.37 10.43 0.80
CA HIS A 42 -6.25 9.11 0.19
C HIS A 42 -4.88 8.49 0.45
N VAL A 43 -4.78 7.17 0.30
CA VAL A 43 -3.54 6.42 0.51
C VAL A 43 -2.89 6.11 -0.83
N GLU A 44 -1.70 6.67 -1.05
CA GLU A 44 -0.81 6.36 -2.17
C GLU A 44 0.21 5.31 -1.74
N PHE A 45 -0.02 4.07 -2.18
CA PHE A 45 0.93 2.98 -1.99
C PHE A 45 1.47 2.49 -3.34
N GLU A 46 0.60 2.39 -4.34
CA GLU A 46 0.91 1.88 -5.66
C GLU A 46 1.90 2.78 -6.40
N ASP A 47 1.79 4.10 -6.24
CA ASP A 47 2.75 5.05 -6.80
C ASP A 47 4.10 4.99 -6.12
N VAL A 48 4.12 4.86 -4.79
CA VAL A 48 5.38 4.66 -4.03
C VAL A 48 6.05 3.35 -4.44
N LEU A 49 5.26 2.29 -4.65
CA LEU A 49 5.75 1.00 -5.12
C LEU A 49 6.31 1.09 -6.55
N ARG A 50 5.59 1.73 -7.47
CA ARG A 50 6.06 1.99 -8.84
C ARG A 50 7.36 2.78 -8.86
N GLN A 51 7.46 3.82 -8.03
CA GLN A 51 8.68 4.63 -7.89
C GLN A 51 9.84 3.80 -7.33
N ALA A 52 9.57 2.93 -6.33
CA ALA A 52 10.59 2.03 -5.78
C ALA A 52 11.07 1.00 -6.82
N GLN A 53 10.18 0.47 -7.65
CA GLN A 53 10.53 -0.43 -8.75
C GLN A 53 11.31 0.28 -9.87
N ASN A 54 10.98 1.55 -10.17
CA ASN A 54 11.62 2.32 -11.24
C ASN A 54 12.99 2.89 -10.85
N LYS A 55 13.26 3.15 -9.55
CA LYS A 55 14.58 3.58 -9.08
C LYS A 55 15.69 2.57 -9.39
N ASP A 56 15.35 1.28 -9.50
CA ASP A 56 16.27 0.22 -9.91
C ASP A 56 16.67 0.27 -11.40
N ARG A 57 15.97 1.06 -12.24
CA ARG A 57 16.42 1.30 -13.62
C ARG A 57 17.63 2.24 -13.69
N LEU A 58 17.95 2.95 -12.61
CA LEU A 58 19.22 3.67 -12.43
C LEU A 58 20.27 2.75 -11.78
N SER A 59 20.45 1.55 -12.35
CA SER A 59 21.49 0.63 -11.92
C SER A 59 22.87 1.26 -12.15
N LEU A 60 23.58 1.58 -11.06
CA LEU A 60 24.96 2.07 -11.12
C LEU A 60 25.85 0.97 -11.70
N HIS A 61 26.64 1.30 -12.73
CA HIS A 61 27.53 0.31 -13.33
C HIS A 61 28.62 -0.07 -12.33
N ARG A 62 28.67 -1.35 -11.96
CA ARG A 62 29.64 -1.85 -10.98
C ARG A 62 31.01 -2.03 -11.64
N THR A 63 31.96 -1.17 -11.30
CA THR A 63 33.33 -1.22 -11.85
C THR A 63 34.26 -2.19 -11.12
N ASP A 64 33.97 -2.56 -9.87
CA ASP A 64 34.77 -3.51 -9.07
C ASP A 64 33.83 -4.45 -8.29
N THR A 65 34.26 -5.70 -8.09
CA THR A 65 33.48 -6.73 -7.39
C THR A 65 33.22 -6.44 -5.91
N ARG A 66 34.01 -5.53 -5.31
CA ARG A 66 33.88 -5.08 -3.91
C ARG A 66 32.93 -3.90 -3.73
N HIS A 67 32.40 -3.32 -4.81
CA HIS A 67 31.43 -2.24 -4.72
C HIS A 67 30.09 -2.75 -4.18
N LEU A 68 29.42 -1.90 -3.39
CA LEU A 68 28.09 -2.19 -2.84
C LEU A 68 27.10 -2.41 -3.99
N ASP A 69 26.42 -3.55 -3.95
CA ASP A 69 25.35 -3.84 -4.88
C ASP A 69 24.12 -3.01 -4.48
N THR A 70 23.77 -2.05 -5.33
CA THR A 70 22.61 -1.16 -5.14
C THR A 70 21.36 -1.70 -5.84
N SER A 71 21.43 -2.89 -6.44
CA SER A 71 20.37 -3.49 -7.26
C SER A 71 19.26 -4.19 -6.44
N PHE A 72 19.22 -3.98 -5.12
CA PHE A 72 18.22 -4.60 -4.25
C PHE A 72 17.14 -3.60 -3.85
N ILE A 73 15.92 -3.79 -4.34
CA ILE A 73 14.74 -3.11 -3.79
C ILE A 73 14.65 -3.44 -2.31
N ASN A 74 14.86 -2.43 -1.46
CA ASN A 74 14.49 -2.54 -0.06
C ASN A 74 12.97 -2.39 0.08
N ILE A 75 12.25 -3.47 -0.24
CA ILE A 75 10.78 -3.53 -0.17
C ILE A 75 10.30 -3.23 1.25
N GLN A 76 11.11 -3.52 2.27
CA GLN A 76 10.80 -3.24 3.67
C GLN A 76 10.77 -1.74 4.00
N ALA A 77 11.53 -0.92 3.26
CA ALA A 77 11.56 0.53 3.44
C ALA A 77 10.36 1.25 2.78
N ILE A 78 9.58 0.56 1.96
CA ILE A 78 8.39 1.13 1.31
C ILE A 78 7.30 1.34 2.36
N LYS A 79 6.87 2.59 2.51
CA LYS A 79 5.76 2.98 3.38
C LYS A 79 4.67 3.66 2.55
N ALA A 80 3.43 3.28 2.80
CA ALA A 80 2.27 3.96 2.24
C ALA A 80 2.22 5.41 2.73
N ARG A 81 1.82 6.34 1.86
CA ARG A 81 1.70 7.76 2.18
C ARG A 81 0.23 8.16 2.16
N VAL A 82 -0.20 8.94 3.14
CA VAL A 82 -1.51 9.61 3.11
C VAL A 82 -1.32 11.00 2.50
N ILE A 83 -2.13 11.34 1.51
CA ILE A 83 -2.12 12.66 0.87
C ILE A 83 -3.50 13.27 1.00
N VAL A 84 -3.54 14.57 1.27
CA VAL A 84 -4.77 15.37 1.26
C VAL A 84 -5.05 15.85 -0.15
N ASP A 85 -6.25 15.59 -0.64
CA ASP A 85 -6.71 16.11 -1.93
C ASP A 85 -7.21 17.55 -1.73
N ASN A 86 -6.45 18.51 -2.29
CA ASN A 86 -6.78 19.93 -2.23
C ASN A 86 -7.63 20.39 -3.42
N SER A 87 -8.11 19.48 -4.28
CA SER A 87 -9.01 19.84 -5.36
C SER A 87 -10.30 20.48 -4.84
N THR A 88 -10.75 21.51 -5.54
CA THR A 88 -12.00 22.20 -5.27
C THR A 88 -13.16 21.39 -5.80
N THR A 89 -14.22 21.23 -5.01
CA THR A 89 -15.46 20.60 -5.43
C THR A 89 -16.50 21.58 -5.89
N ILE A 90 -17.51 21.05 -6.56
CA ILE A 90 -18.70 21.76 -7.02
C ILE A 90 -19.65 22.09 -5.83
N ARG A 91 -19.41 21.52 -4.63
CA ARG A 91 -20.21 21.80 -3.44
C ARG A 91 -19.94 23.20 -2.90
N ASN A 92 -21.01 23.91 -2.55
CA ASN A 92 -20.99 25.26 -2.00
C ASN A 92 -20.34 25.36 -0.60
N ASP A 93 -20.15 24.23 0.09
CA ASP A 93 -19.56 24.15 1.43
C ASP A 93 -18.03 23.94 1.42
N GLY A 94 -17.42 23.82 0.23
CA GLY A 94 -15.99 23.59 0.07
C GLY A 94 -15.50 22.21 0.51
N ASN A 95 -16.40 21.29 0.88
CA ASN A 95 -16.08 19.90 1.21
C ASN A 95 -15.92 19.07 -0.07
N ASN A 96 -14.84 18.30 -0.18
CA ASN A 96 -14.59 17.43 -1.32
C ASN A 96 -14.75 15.93 -1.07
N VAL A 97 -15.30 15.54 0.08
CA VAL A 97 -15.69 14.15 0.35
C VAL A 97 -17.01 13.83 -0.36
N ASP A 98 -17.04 12.68 -1.00
CA ASP A 98 -18.23 12.11 -1.64
C ASP A 98 -18.51 10.73 -1.04
N ILE A 99 -19.67 10.59 -0.38
CA ILE A 99 -20.03 9.37 0.35
C ILE A 99 -20.09 8.14 -0.56
N ASP A 100 -20.60 8.26 -1.78
CA ASP A 100 -20.78 7.12 -2.68
C ASP A 100 -19.43 6.63 -3.18
N ASN A 101 -18.52 7.57 -3.47
CA ASN A 101 -17.14 7.26 -3.83
C ASN A 101 -16.36 6.62 -2.66
N GLU A 102 -16.47 7.18 -1.45
CA GLU A 102 -15.80 6.63 -0.26
C GLU A 102 -16.32 5.21 0.06
N MET A 103 -17.64 4.98 -0.06
CA MET A 103 -18.23 3.65 0.15
C MET A 103 -17.81 2.64 -0.93
N THR A 104 -17.68 3.08 -2.18
CA THR A 104 -17.18 2.24 -3.28
C THR A 104 -15.71 1.85 -3.04
N GLU A 105 -14.87 2.81 -2.66
CA GLU A 105 -13.47 2.54 -2.31
C GLU A 105 -13.34 1.69 -1.04
N LEU A 106 -14.26 1.83 -0.07
CA LEU A 106 -14.31 0.99 1.13
C LEU A 106 -14.55 -0.48 0.77
N ALA A 107 -15.56 -0.73 -0.07
CA ALA A 107 -15.91 -2.07 -0.52
C ALA A 107 -14.75 -2.72 -1.29
N LYS A 108 -14.17 -1.97 -2.24
CA LYS A 108 -12.99 -2.40 -3.00
C LYS A 108 -11.80 -2.72 -2.10
N ASN A 109 -11.47 -1.84 -1.15
CA ASN A 109 -10.39 -2.08 -0.20
C ASN A 109 -10.65 -3.30 0.69
N GLY A 110 -11.90 -3.55 1.08
CA GLY A 110 -12.31 -4.74 1.81
C GLY A 110 -12.04 -6.04 1.04
N LEU A 111 -12.39 -6.07 -0.25
CA LEU A 111 -12.09 -7.21 -1.12
C LEU A 111 -10.58 -7.42 -1.28
N ASP A 112 -9.83 -6.35 -1.53
CA ASP A 112 -8.37 -6.39 -1.66
C ASP A 112 -7.71 -6.96 -0.39
N TYR A 113 -8.13 -6.49 0.79
CA TYR A 113 -7.62 -6.98 2.08
C TYR A 113 -7.84 -8.49 2.24
N GLN A 114 -9.07 -8.96 1.97
CA GLN A 114 -9.43 -10.37 2.06
C GLN A 114 -8.58 -11.23 1.13
N VAL A 115 -8.40 -10.79 -0.13
CA VAL A 115 -7.57 -11.50 -1.12
C VAL A 115 -6.12 -11.57 -0.66
N PHE A 116 -5.52 -10.45 -0.23
CA PHE A 116 -4.13 -10.45 0.22
C PHE A 116 -3.91 -11.31 1.47
N ALA A 117 -4.85 -11.26 2.42
CA ALA A 117 -4.80 -12.07 3.63
C ALA A 117 -4.89 -13.57 3.30
N GLN A 118 -5.77 -13.96 2.38
CA GLN A 118 -5.91 -15.35 1.94
C GLN A 118 -4.62 -15.86 1.26
N ILE A 119 -4.05 -15.09 0.33
CA ILE A 119 -2.81 -15.48 -0.36
C ILE A 119 -1.66 -15.62 0.65
N LEU A 120 -1.53 -14.68 1.58
CA LEU A 120 -0.50 -14.71 2.60
C LEU A 120 -0.67 -15.92 3.54
N GLY A 121 -1.90 -16.17 4.01
CA GLY A 121 -2.24 -17.33 4.84
C GLY A 121 -1.95 -18.66 4.17
N ASN A 122 -2.27 -18.79 2.87
CA ASN A 122 -1.95 -19.98 2.07
C ASN A 122 -0.43 -20.20 1.97
N LYS A 123 0.37 -19.14 1.82
CA LYS A 123 1.84 -19.24 1.80
C LYS A 123 2.44 -19.65 3.14
N TYR A 124 1.90 -19.16 4.26
CA TYR A 124 2.33 -19.63 5.58
C TYR A 124 1.96 -21.09 5.82
N SER A 125 0.72 -21.47 5.50
CA SER A 125 0.24 -22.85 5.65
C SER A 125 1.06 -23.84 4.83
N GLY A 126 1.34 -23.50 3.56
CA GLY A 126 2.19 -24.31 2.68
C GLY A 126 3.59 -24.55 3.26
N ARG A 127 4.23 -23.54 3.84
CA ARG A 127 5.55 -23.69 4.46
C ARG A 127 5.51 -24.42 5.78
N LYS A 128 4.52 -24.16 6.65
CA LYS A 128 4.34 -24.91 7.89
C LYS A 128 4.25 -26.41 7.61
N LYS A 129 3.49 -26.80 6.57
CA LYS A 129 3.38 -28.19 6.14
C LYS A 129 4.72 -28.81 5.71
N LEU A 130 5.65 -28.02 5.16
CA LEU A 130 6.99 -28.49 4.78
C LEU A 130 7.94 -28.61 5.99
N ILE A 131 7.78 -27.74 6.99
CA ILE A 131 8.66 -27.73 8.19
C ILE A 131 8.24 -28.79 9.21
N THR A 132 6.93 -29.02 9.36
CA THR A 132 6.37 -30.01 10.29
C THR A 132 6.16 -31.38 9.63
N GLY A 133 6.68 -31.57 8.41
CA GLY A 133 6.64 -32.84 7.68
C GLY A 133 7.29 -33.97 8.46
#